data_AF-A0A944E3U8-F1
#
_entry.id   AF-A0A944E3U8-F1
#
_cell.length_a   1.000
_cell.length_b   1.000
_cell.length_c   1.000
_cell.angle_alpha   90.00
_cell.angle_beta   90.00
_cell.angle_gamma   90.00
#
_symmetry.space_group_name_H-M   'P 1'
#
loop_
_entity.id
_entity.type
_entity.pdbx_description
1 polymer ?
#
loop_
_entity_poly.entity_id
_entity_poly.type
_entity_poly.pdbx_seq_one_letter_code
_entity_poly.pdbx_strand_id
1 'polypeptide(L)'
;MAVRFPDRVFDVGIAEQHAVTSAAGLAMGGCHPVVAVYATFLNRAFDQVLMDVALHQLPVTFVLDRAGITGPDGPSHHGMWDLSILAPVPGMRVAAPRDAARLRELLREAVAVSDGPTALRLPKATTGADIEALVRMDGLDILHRSTRRPLDVLLVCVGATAPATLEAARRLEEAEGIGSTVVDPRWAIPVNSALLHLAARHRLAVTIEDNTRTGGFGTLLAHACTDAAITTPVHNIGLPRAFVPQGTRTGLLAQTGLGPAGITETVLHVRAALTTYGLTPSQATSRHAEASMTTDLGMPDPPPTTPERRQTRQIHVGDVPVGGGAPVSVQTMTTTLTADVDATLQQIAEVTAAGCDIVRVAVPSQDDADALPAIAARSPIPVIADIHIQPRYVFAAIDAGCAAVRVNPGNIKKFDDKVAEIAQAASAAGVPIRIGVNAGSLDPRLLARHGAATPQALAESALWECALFEEHGFRDIKIAVKHHDPMTMVAANRILAEQCDYPLHLGVTEAGPAFQGSVKSAVAFAVLLADGIGDTIRVSLSAHPVEQVKAAFDGFPHPLRVAVMGCVVNGPGEAREADLGVSSGNGKGQIFVHGKVVATVPENKIVDTPLEHALRLTEPGDEQPTEAPVP
;
A
#
# COMPACT_ATOMS: atom_id res chain seq x y z
N MET A 1 0.21 4.12 -33.29
CA MET A 1 1.54 4.76 -33.23
C MET A 1 2.65 3.71 -33.12
N ALA A 2 2.59 2.80 -32.13
CA ALA A 2 3.55 1.71 -31.96
C ALA A 2 3.80 0.86 -33.22
N VAL A 3 2.74 0.47 -33.95
CA VAL A 3 2.87 -0.28 -35.21
C VAL A 3 3.63 0.50 -36.30
N ARG A 4 3.45 1.83 -36.35
CA ARG A 4 4.04 2.67 -37.40
C ARG A 4 5.45 3.15 -37.06
N PHE A 5 5.77 3.27 -35.78
CA PHE A 5 7.07 3.76 -35.28
C PHE A 5 7.53 2.91 -34.07
N PRO A 6 7.81 1.61 -34.27
CA PRO A 6 8.12 0.69 -33.17
C PRO A 6 9.34 1.13 -32.36
N ASP A 7 10.36 1.68 -33.01
CA ASP A 7 11.60 2.13 -32.35
C ASP A 7 11.47 3.50 -31.64
N ARG A 8 10.27 4.08 -31.62
CA ARG A 8 9.99 5.40 -31.02
C ARG A 8 8.88 5.35 -29.97
N VAL A 9 8.30 4.18 -29.73
CA VAL A 9 7.19 4.00 -28.79
C VAL A 9 7.53 2.87 -27.84
N PHE A 10 7.75 3.22 -26.59
CA PHE A 10 8.09 2.28 -25.53
C PHE A 10 6.91 2.19 -24.57
N ASP A 11 6.37 0.99 -24.40
CA ASP A 11 5.37 0.70 -23.38
C ASP A 11 6.08 0.18 -22.14
N VAL A 12 5.99 0.94 -21.05
CA VAL A 12 6.59 0.57 -19.76
C VAL A 12 5.57 -0.08 -18.82
N GLY A 13 4.33 -0.31 -19.28
CA GLY A 13 3.23 -0.78 -18.45
C GLY A 13 2.85 0.24 -17.37
N ILE A 14 2.30 -0.25 -16.24
CA ILE A 14 1.88 0.59 -15.11
C ILE A 14 3.08 0.86 -14.19
N ALA A 15 4.07 1.55 -14.75
CA ALA A 15 5.36 1.84 -14.11
C ALA A 15 5.76 3.30 -14.34
N GLU A 16 4.95 4.23 -13.85
CA GLU A 16 5.11 5.67 -14.12
C GLU A 16 6.50 6.18 -13.71
N GLN A 17 7.05 5.71 -12.57
CA GLN A 17 8.41 6.10 -12.15
C GLN A 17 9.46 5.71 -13.21
N HIS A 18 9.41 4.48 -13.71
CA HIS A 18 10.32 4.00 -14.74
C HIS A 18 10.13 4.76 -16.06
N ALA A 19 8.88 5.13 -16.40
CA ALA A 19 8.56 5.95 -17.56
C ALA A 19 9.31 7.29 -17.50
N VAL A 20 9.19 7.99 -16.36
CA VAL A 20 9.75 9.33 -16.19
C VAL A 20 11.27 9.28 -16.05
N THR A 21 11.84 8.34 -15.29
CA THR A 21 13.30 8.17 -15.20
C THR A 21 13.91 7.82 -16.55
N SER A 22 13.28 6.93 -17.34
CA SER A 22 13.75 6.61 -18.69
C SER A 22 13.69 7.83 -19.61
N ALA A 23 12.61 8.63 -19.52
CA ALA A 23 12.50 9.87 -20.26
C ALA A 23 13.61 10.86 -19.86
N ALA A 24 13.89 11.05 -18.57
CA ALA A 24 15.00 11.89 -18.13
C ALA A 24 16.33 11.45 -18.76
N GLY A 25 16.64 10.14 -18.70
CA GLY A 25 17.85 9.59 -19.34
C GLY A 25 17.91 9.82 -20.86
N LEU A 26 16.80 9.61 -21.57
CA LEU A 26 16.70 9.89 -23.00
C LEU A 26 16.88 11.38 -23.32
N ALA A 27 16.32 12.26 -22.51
CA ALA A 27 16.45 13.71 -22.66
C ALA A 27 17.90 14.16 -22.44
N MET A 28 18.59 13.62 -21.43
CA MET A 28 20.03 13.84 -21.24
C MET A 28 20.86 13.33 -22.43
N GLY A 29 20.39 12.27 -23.11
CA GLY A 29 20.97 11.75 -24.35
C GLY A 29 20.67 12.58 -25.60
N GLY A 30 19.96 13.71 -25.48
CA GLY A 30 19.65 14.63 -26.58
C GLY A 30 18.34 14.36 -27.31
N CYS A 31 17.48 13.46 -26.81
CA CYS A 31 16.11 13.30 -27.31
C CYS A 31 15.13 14.29 -26.67
N HIS A 32 13.93 14.40 -27.26
CA HIS A 32 12.78 15.04 -26.62
C HIS A 32 11.70 13.98 -26.38
N PRO A 33 11.66 13.35 -25.20
CA PRO A 33 10.67 12.33 -24.89
C PRO A 33 9.27 12.92 -24.67
N VAL A 34 8.27 12.20 -25.15
CA VAL A 34 6.86 12.48 -24.85
C VAL A 34 6.34 11.34 -23.98
N VAL A 35 6.02 11.66 -22.72
CA VAL A 35 5.57 10.70 -21.70
C VAL A 35 4.05 10.79 -21.58
N ALA A 36 3.34 9.81 -22.14
CA ALA A 36 1.89 9.74 -22.02
C ALA A 36 1.49 8.86 -20.82
N VAL A 37 0.83 9.46 -19.83
CA VAL A 37 0.38 8.79 -18.60
C VAL A 37 -1.01 9.27 -18.22
N TYR A 38 -1.72 8.51 -17.38
CA TYR A 38 -2.95 9.00 -16.79
C TYR A 38 -2.61 10.07 -15.75
N ALA A 39 -3.30 11.20 -15.83
CA ALA A 39 -3.11 12.36 -14.98
C ALA A 39 -3.13 12.00 -13.48
N THR A 40 -4.05 11.13 -13.06
CA THR A 40 -4.10 10.58 -11.69
C THR A 40 -2.79 9.93 -11.29
N PHE A 41 -2.19 9.09 -12.14
CA PHE A 41 -1.04 8.25 -11.78
C PHE A 41 0.30 8.97 -11.88
N LEU A 42 0.33 10.20 -12.42
CA LEU A 42 1.52 11.04 -12.39
C LEU A 42 2.04 11.25 -10.96
N ASN A 43 1.15 11.23 -9.96
CA ASN A 43 1.52 11.30 -8.56
C ASN A 43 2.53 10.22 -8.12
N ARG A 44 2.52 9.05 -8.76
CA ARG A 44 3.48 7.95 -8.48
C ARG A 44 4.89 8.30 -8.92
N ALA A 45 5.03 9.16 -9.92
CA ALA A 45 6.30 9.59 -10.50
C ALA A 45 6.65 11.03 -10.17
N PHE A 46 5.99 11.64 -9.19
CA PHE A 46 6.17 13.06 -8.87
C PHE A 46 7.63 13.39 -8.49
N ASP A 47 8.28 12.49 -7.74
CA ASP A 47 9.69 12.65 -7.39
C ASP A 47 10.59 12.67 -8.63
N GLN A 48 10.36 11.79 -9.60
CA GLN A 48 11.10 11.78 -10.87
C GLN A 48 10.81 13.04 -11.71
N VAL A 49 9.57 13.54 -11.70
CA VAL A 49 9.23 14.82 -12.36
C VAL A 49 10.03 15.96 -11.76
N LEU A 50 10.19 15.98 -10.43
CA LEU A 50 10.88 17.04 -9.71
C LEU A 50 12.41 16.91 -9.80
N MET A 51 12.95 15.75 -9.41
CA MET A 51 14.38 15.51 -9.22
C MET A 51 15.08 15.10 -10.51
N ASP A 52 14.48 14.24 -11.33
CA ASP A 52 15.15 13.74 -12.54
C ASP A 52 14.94 14.67 -13.73
N VAL A 53 13.78 15.33 -13.82
CA VAL A 53 13.41 16.15 -14.98
C VAL A 53 13.56 17.65 -14.70
N ALA A 54 12.82 18.18 -13.73
CA ALA A 54 12.73 19.63 -13.54
C ALA A 54 14.02 20.24 -12.98
N LEU A 55 14.66 19.61 -12.00
CA LEU A 55 15.95 20.05 -11.44
C LEU A 55 17.02 20.24 -12.53
N HIS A 56 16.99 19.38 -13.55
CA HIS A 56 17.93 19.35 -14.65
C HIS A 56 17.45 20.14 -15.89
N GLN A 57 16.29 20.80 -15.82
CA GLN A 57 15.69 21.57 -16.92
C GLN A 57 15.55 20.75 -18.22
N LEU A 58 15.23 19.46 -18.09
CA LEU A 58 15.22 18.56 -19.24
C LEU A 58 13.97 18.78 -20.13
N PRO A 59 14.12 18.69 -21.47
CA PRO A 59 13.01 18.82 -22.42
C PRO A 59 12.18 17.53 -22.49
N VAL A 60 11.33 17.34 -21.48
CA VAL A 60 10.35 16.24 -21.42
C VAL A 60 8.95 16.81 -21.52
N THR A 61 8.13 16.28 -22.44
CA THR A 61 6.71 16.65 -22.56
C THR A 61 5.82 15.55 -21.98
N PHE A 62 5.09 15.87 -20.93
CA PHE A 62 4.05 15.00 -20.37
C PHE A 62 2.73 15.21 -21.11
N VAL A 63 2.08 14.12 -21.51
CA VAL A 63 0.70 14.13 -22.01
C VAL A 63 -0.17 13.44 -20.97
N LEU A 64 -0.94 14.24 -20.23
CA LEU A 64 -1.75 13.81 -19.11
C LEU A 64 -3.13 13.41 -19.62
N ASP A 65 -3.26 12.15 -20.02
CA ASP A 65 -4.55 11.59 -20.39
C ASP A 65 -5.48 11.56 -19.17
N ARG A 66 -6.79 11.67 -19.38
CA ARG A 66 -7.79 11.73 -18.30
C ARG A 66 -7.59 12.89 -17.33
N ALA A 67 -7.02 14.01 -17.79
CA ALA A 67 -6.97 15.25 -17.02
C ALA A 67 -8.37 15.73 -16.59
N GLY A 68 -8.50 16.19 -15.35
CA GLY A 68 -9.77 16.62 -14.76
C GLY A 68 -10.76 15.47 -14.51
N ILE A 69 -12.07 15.77 -14.53
CA ILE A 69 -13.11 14.75 -14.38
C ILE A 69 -13.22 13.91 -15.65
N THR A 70 -13.13 12.60 -15.48
CA THR A 70 -13.32 11.62 -16.56
C THR A 70 -14.78 11.22 -16.75
N GLY A 71 -15.59 11.23 -15.70
CA GLY A 71 -16.97 10.75 -15.71
C GLY A 71 -17.09 9.29 -15.23
N PRO A 72 -17.25 8.31 -16.14
CA PRO A 72 -17.61 6.95 -15.76
C PRO A 72 -16.48 6.17 -15.07
N ASP A 73 -15.22 6.61 -15.19
CA ASP A 73 -14.08 5.87 -14.60
C ASP A 73 -13.99 6.07 -13.06
N GLY A 74 -14.73 7.05 -12.51
CA GLY A 74 -14.82 7.27 -11.06
C GLY A 74 -13.58 7.89 -10.39
N PRO A 75 -13.58 7.96 -9.05
CA PRO A 75 -12.62 8.76 -8.28
C PRO A 75 -11.17 8.30 -8.44
N SER A 76 -10.93 7.01 -8.68
CA SER A 76 -9.57 6.46 -8.88
C SER A 76 -8.93 6.89 -10.20
N HIS A 77 -9.70 7.43 -11.15
CA HIS A 77 -9.22 7.81 -12.48
C HIS A 77 -9.45 9.29 -12.81
N HIS A 78 -10.07 10.06 -11.91
CA HIS A 78 -10.20 11.49 -12.08
C HIS A 78 -8.85 12.18 -11.92
N GLY A 79 -8.28 12.69 -13.02
CA GLY A 79 -7.04 13.46 -13.04
C GLY A 79 -7.18 14.89 -12.51
N MET A 80 -8.03 15.09 -11.50
CA MET A 80 -8.46 16.42 -11.03
C MET A 80 -7.42 17.16 -10.19
N TRP A 81 -6.25 16.57 -9.95
CA TRP A 81 -5.16 17.14 -9.14
C TRP A 81 -3.95 17.55 -9.97
N ASP A 82 -3.98 17.36 -11.28
CA ASP A 82 -2.83 17.53 -12.17
C ASP A 82 -2.16 18.90 -12.07
N LEU A 83 -2.92 19.99 -12.12
CA LEU A 83 -2.38 21.35 -11.93
C LEU A 83 -1.84 21.54 -10.52
N SER A 84 -2.52 20.97 -9.51
CA SER A 84 -2.13 21.09 -8.10
C SER A 84 -0.79 20.41 -7.81
N ILE A 85 -0.52 19.29 -8.50
CA ILE A 85 0.73 18.54 -8.41
C ILE A 85 1.84 19.23 -9.19
N LEU A 86 1.54 19.77 -10.37
CA LEU A 86 2.56 20.34 -11.27
C LEU A 86 2.91 21.80 -10.99
N ALA A 87 2.01 22.56 -10.37
CA ALA A 87 2.23 23.94 -9.95
C ALA A 87 3.50 24.17 -9.11
N PRO A 88 3.84 23.35 -8.11
CA PRO A 88 5.05 23.53 -7.32
C PRO A 88 6.34 23.15 -8.06
N VAL A 89 6.29 22.52 -9.24
CA VAL A 89 7.48 22.04 -9.95
C VAL A 89 8.20 23.22 -10.64
N PRO A 90 9.45 23.55 -10.28
CA PRO A 90 10.17 24.67 -10.88
C PRO A 90 10.36 24.50 -12.39
N GLY A 91 10.13 25.58 -13.16
CA GLY A 91 10.29 25.57 -14.62
C GLY A 91 9.22 24.80 -15.40
N MET A 92 8.26 24.16 -14.72
CA MET A 92 7.16 23.45 -15.36
C MET A 92 6.25 24.39 -16.13
N ARG A 93 5.87 24.00 -17.36
CA ARG A 93 4.88 24.71 -18.18
C ARG A 93 3.72 23.78 -18.50
N VAL A 94 2.49 24.15 -18.13
CA VAL A 94 1.31 23.28 -18.33
C VAL A 94 0.31 23.93 -19.27
N ALA A 95 0.07 23.29 -20.40
CA ALA A 95 -0.94 23.67 -21.38
C ALA A 95 -2.29 22.99 -21.10
N ALA A 96 -3.37 23.74 -21.31
CA ALA A 96 -4.75 23.27 -21.15
C ALA A 96 -5.51 23.51 -22.47
N PRO A 97 -5.43 22.59 -23.45
CA PRO A 97 -6.14 22.72 -24.72
C PRO A 97 -7.66 22.71 -24.54
N ARG A 98 -8.35 23.67 -25.17
CA ARG A 98 -9.82 23.75 -25.18
C ARG A 98 -10.49 22.88 -26.23
N ASP A 99 -9.80 22.60 -27.34
CA ASP A 99 -10.33 21.88 -28.51
C ASP A 99 -9.22 21.14 -29.28
N ALA A 100 -9.59 20.47 -30.37
CA ALA A 100 -8.67 19.63 -31.14
C ALA A 100 -7.64 20.43 -31.94
N ALA A 101 -8.00 21.60 -32.46
CA ALA A 101 -7.04 22.49 -33.10
C ALA A 101 -5.96 22.96 -32.11
N ARG A 102 -6.39 23.43 -30.92
CA ARG A 102 -5.50 23.92 -29.87
C ARG A 102 -4.68 22.80 -29.23
N LEU A 103 -5.19 21.58 -29.13
CA LEU A 103 -4.39 20.41 -28.73
C LEU A 103 -3.19 20.20 -29.67
N ARG A 104 -3.40 20.23 -30.99
CA ARG A 104 -2.32 20.04 -31.96
C ARG A 104 -1.33 21.20 -31.94
N GLU A 105 -1.83 22.43 -31.79
CA GLU A 105 -1.01 23.63 -31.67
C GLU A 105 -0.12 23.57 -30.41
N LEU A 106 -0.73 23.37 -29.24
CA LEU A 106 -0.03 23.37 -27.96
C LEU A 106 0.92 22.18 -27.81
N LEU A 107 0.61 21.03 -28.41
CA LEU A 107 1.55 19.90 -28.42
C LEU A 107 2.81 20.22 -29.22
N ARG A 108 2.68 20.91 -30.36
CA ARG A 108 3.86 21.35 -31.13
C ARG A 108 4.66 22.39 -30.38
N GLU A 109 4.00 23.32 -29.71
CA GLU A 109 4.68 24.30 -28.85
C GLU A 109 5.41 23.61 -27.69
N ALA A 110 4.76 22.67 -27.00
CA ALA A 110 5.35 21.92 -25.89
C ALA A 110 6.60 21.13 -26.30
N VAL A 111 6.56 20.47 -27.44
CA VAL A 111 7.71 19.71 -27.97
C VAL A 111 8.81 20.63 -28.54
N ALA A 112 8.52 21.90 -28.81
CA ALA A 112 9.54 22.87 -29.21
C ALA A 112 10.30 23.47 -28.01
N VAL A 113 9.81 23.29 -26.79
CA VAL A 113 10.47 23.74 -25.57
C VAL A 113 11.69 22.86 -25.29
N SER A 114 12.87 23.45 -25.29
CA SER A 114 14.15 22.74 -25.10
C SER A 114 14.82 22.99 -23.75
N ASP A 115 14.26 23.87 -22.92
CA ASP A 115 14.85 24.41 -21.70
C ASP A 115 14.05 24.07 -20.43
N GLY A 116 13.24 23.02 -20.46
CA GLY A 116 12.49 22.58 -19.30
C GLY A 116 11.29 21.70 -19.62
N PRO A 117 10.64 21.16 -18.57
CA PRO A 117 9.51 20.27 -18.74
C PRO A 117 8.23 21.00 -19.16
N THR A 118 7.45 20.32 -19.98
CA THR A 118 6.11 20.76 -20.39
C THR A 118 5.09 19.69 -20.10
N ALA A 119 3.83 20.06 -19.84
CA ALA A 119 2.74 19.11 -19.71
C ALA A 119 1.50 19.59 -20.49
N LEU A 120 0.73 18.65 -21.04
CA LEU A 120 -0.55 18.91 -21.68
C LEU A 120 -1.65 18.17 -20.94
N ARG A 121 -2.68 18.91 -20.53
CA ARG A 121 -3.91 18.33 -19.98
C ARG A 121 -4.78 17.80 -21.11
N LEU A 122 -4.95 16.48 -21.19
CA LEU A 122 -5.80 15.83 -22.18
C LEU A 122 -7.02 15.20 -21.48
N PRO A 123 -8.18 15.88 -21.46
CA PRO A 123 -9.36 15.36 -20.77
C PRO A 123 -9.99 14.20 -21.54
N LYS A 124 -10.64 13.28 -20.80
CA LYS A 124 -11.50 12.25 -21.38
C LYS A 124 -12.87 12.87 -21.74
N ALA A 125 -12.91 13.59 -22.86
CA ALA A 125 -14.10 14.29 -23.34
C ALA A 125 -14.32 14.07 -24.85
N THR A 126 -15.56 14.18 -25.29
CA THR A 126 -15.88 14.23 -26.72
C THR A 126 -15.41 15.56 -27.30
N THR A 127 -14.64 15.51 -28.38
CA THR A 127 -14.19 16.72 -29.08
C THR A 127 -15.40 17.45 -29.68
N GLY A 128 -15.66 18.66 -29.20
CA GLY A 128 -16.63 19.58 -29.80
C GLY A 128 -16.08 20.27 -31.06
N ALA A 129 -16.82 21.25 -31.58
CA ALA A 129 -16.32 22.13 -32.63
C ALA A 129 -15.16 22.99 -32.11
N ASP A 130 -14.22 23.31 -33.00
CA ASP A 130 -13.11 24.20 -32.70
C ASP A 130 -13.63 25.62 -32.35
N ILE A 131 -13.13 26.20 -31.25
CA ILE A 131 -13.50 27.54 -30.77
C ILE A 131 -12.43 28.55 -31.20
N GLU A 132 -12.71 29.33 -32.23
CA GLU A 132 -11.79 30.35 -32.72
C GLU A 132 -11.67 31.53 -31.74
N ALA A 133 -10.44 32.05 -31.61
CA ALA A 133 -10.20 33.25 -30.81
C ALA A 133 -10.61 34.49 -31.61
N LEU A 134 -11.21 35.47 -30.94
CA LEU A 134 -11.46 36.79 -31.53
C LEU A 134 -10.14 37.53 -31.78
N VAL A 135 -9.23 37.42 -30.83
CA VAL A 135 -7.88 37.96 -30.93
C VAL A 135 -6.93 37.18 -30.03
N ARG A 136 -5.68 37.03 -30.47
CA ARG A 136 -4.58 36.52 -29.65
C ARG A 136 -3.69 37.68 -29.22
N MET A 137 -3.38 37.75 -27.94
CA MET A 137 -2.55 38.80 -27.34
C MET A 137 -1.55 38.17 -26.39
N ASP A 138 -0.25 38.34 -26.66
CA ASP A 138 0.85 37.84 -25.83
C ASP A 138 0.72 36.37 -25.44
N GLY A 139 0.28 35.54 -26.39
CA GLY A 139 0.12 34.09 -26.20
C GLY A 139 -1.21 33.65 -25.58
N LEU A 140 -2.09 34.57 -25.21
CA LEU A 140 -3.42 34.32 -24.62
C LEU A 140 -4.54 34.60 -25.62
N ASP A 141 -5.62 33.82 -25.55
CA ASP A 141 -6.76 33.91 -26.48
C ASP A 141 -7.95 34.63 -25.83
N ILE A 142 -8.42 35.70 -26.47
CA ILE A 142 -9.71 36.30 -26.13
C ILE A 142 -10.78 35.60 -26.96
N LEU A 143 -11.70 34.91 -26.29
CA LEU A 143 -12.77 34.15 -26.96
C LEU A 143 -14.07 34.93 -27.08
N HIS A 144 -14.32 35.85 -26.14
CA HIS A 144 -15.50 36.71 -26.16
C HIS A 144 -15.20 38.04 -25.47
N ARG A 145 -15.85 39.10 -25.94
CA ARG A 145 -15.86 40.42 -25.30
C ARG A 145 -17.17 41.13 -25.58
N SER A 146 -17.94 41.46 -24.55
CA SER A 146 -19.18 42.23 -24.71
C SER A 146 -18.88 43.61 -25.32
N THR A 147 -19.64 43.99 -26.34
CA THR A 147 -19.47 45.30 -27.00
C THR A 147 -20.36 46.35 -26.33
N ARG A 148 -19.86 47.57 -26.15
CA ARG A 148 -20.60 48.71 -25.55
C ARG A 148 -21.06 48.49 -24.08
N ARG A 149 -20.42 47.57 -23.35
CA ARG A 149 -20.62 47.37 -21.90
C ARG A 149 -19.31 47.65 -21.14
N PRO A 150 -19.36 48.06 -19.87
CA PRO A 150 -18.17 48.17 -19.02
C PRO A 150 -17.44 46.82 -18.86
N LEU A 151 -16.14 46.87 -18.57
CA LEU A 151 -15.34 45.69 -18.20
C LEU A 151 -15.71 45.29 -16.76
N ASP A 152 -16.79 44.53 -16.61
CA ASP A 152 -17.31 44.13 -15.30
C ASP A 152 -16.65 42.83 -14.84
N VAL A 153 -16.85 41.74 -15.60
CA VAL A 153 -16.40 40.39 -15.22
C VAL A 153 -15.38 39.84 -16.24
N LEU A 154 -14.22 39.43 -15.75
CA LEU A 154 -13.27 38.60 -16.50
C LEU A 154 -13.52 37.13 -16.21
N LEU A 155 -13.84 36.33 -17.22
CA LEU A 155 -14.01 34.90 -17.14
C LEU A 155 -12.80 34.20 -17.75
N VAL A 156 -12.05 33.44 -16.96
CA VAL A 156 -10.87 32.70 -17.43
C VAL A 156 -11.21 31.21 -17.52
N CYS A 157 -11.39 30.70 -18.73
CA CYS A 157 -11.67 29.29 -18.97
C CYS A 157 -10.39 28.49 -19.14
N VAL A 158 -10.17 27.48 -18.31
CA VAL A 158 -9.02 26.59 -18.39
C VAL A 158 -9.39 25.34 -19.20
N GLY A 159 -8.87 25.26 -20.44
CA GLY A 159 -9.04 24.10 -21.31
C GLY A 159 -10.50 23.78 -21.64
N ALA A 160 -10.93 22.54 -21.35
CA ALA A 160 -12.23 22.02 -21.76
C ALA A 160 -13.45 22.70 -21.09
N THR A 161 -13.25 23.68 -20.22
CA THR A 161 -14.33 24.50 -19.63
C THR A 161 -14.78 25.65 -20.54
N ALA A 162 -14.07 25.92 -21.64
CA ALA A 162 -14.36 27.02 -22.56
C ALA A 162 -15.81 27.04 -23.10
N PRO A 163 -16.41 25.92 -23.58
CA PRO A 163 -17.79 25.95 -24.07
C PRO A 163 -18.80 26.40 -23.01
N ALA A 164 -18.67 25.89 -21.77
CA ALA A 164 -19.58 26.24 -20.69
C ALA A 164 -19.41 27.71 -20.26
N THR A 165 -18.19 28.22 -20.31
CA THR A 165 -17.85 29.60 -19.96
C THR A 165 -18.40 30.59 -20.98
N LEU A 166 -18.32 30.28 -22.28
CA LEU A 166 -18.91 31.12 -23.34
C LEU A 166 -20.43 31.20 -23.23
N GLU A 167 -21.10 30.09 -22.94
CA GLU A 167 -22.55 30.09 -22.72
C GLU A 167 -22.93 30.87 -21.47
N ALA A 168 -22.13 30.82 -20.39
CA ALA A 168 -22.35 31.64 -19.21
C ALA A 168 -22.17 33.15 -19.52
N ALA A 169 -21.14 33.52 -20.29
CA ALA A 169 -20.93 34.91 -20.74
C ALA A 169 -22.14 35.44 -21.53
N ARG A 170 -22.68 34.63 -22.45
CA ARG A 170 -23.89 34.96 -23.20
C ARG A 170 -25.09 35.21 -22.29
N ARG A 171 -25.31 34.36 -21.28
CA ARG A 171 -26.39 34.52 -20.29
C ARG A 171 -26.24 35.79 -19.46
N LEU A 172 -25.03 36.09 -19.00
CA LEU A 172 -24.73 37.31 -18.24
C LEU A 172 -25.03 38.57 -19.07
N GLU A 173 -24.70 38.56 -20.37
CA GLU A 173 -24.95 39.71 -21.24
C GLU A 173 -26.43 39.86 -21.60
N GLU A 174 -27.10 38.78 -22.01
CA GLU A 174 -28.47 38.82 -22.51
C GLU A 174 -29.53 38.96 -21.40
N ALA A 175 -29.39 38.22 -20.30
CA ALA A 175 -30.40 38.20 -19.24
C ALA A 175 -30.17 39.29 -18.18
N GLU A 176 -28.90 39.60 -17.89
CA GLU A 176 -28.53 40.42 -16.73
C GLU A 176 -27.87 41.76 -17.12
N GLY A 177 -27.57 41.95 -18.40
CA GLY A 177 -26.93 43.17 -18.91
C GLY A 177 -25.50 43.39 -18.41
N ILE A 178 -24.81 42.32 -17.98
CA ILE A 178 -23.47 42.36 -17.41
C ILE A 178 -22.44 42.16 -18.53
N GLY A 179 -21.50 43.10 -18.65
CA GLY A 179 -20.40 43.00 -19.61
C GLY A 179 -19.33 42.02 -19.14
N SER A 180 -18.89 41.12 -20.03
CA SER A 180 -17.84 40.16 -19.70
C SER A 180 -16.78 40.03 -20.79
N THR A 181 -15.60 39.56 -20.39
CA THR A 181 -14.54 39.11 -21.30
C THR A 181 -14.24 37.64 -20.99
N VAL A 182 -14.26 36.76 -22.00
CA VAL A 182 -13.86 35.35 -21.84
C VAL A 182 -12.48 35.15 -22.43
N VAL A 183 -11.61 34.51 -21.64
CA VAL A 183 -10.20 34.34 -21.95
C VAL A 183 -9.78 32.88 -21.75
N ASP A 184 -9.08 32.33 -22.73
CA ASP A 184 -8.35 31.07 -22.59
C ASP A 184 -6.85 31.38 -22.46
N PRO A 185 -6.22 31.04 -21.31
CA PRO A 185 -4.80 31.31 -21.11
C PRO A 185 -3.91 30.44 -22.01
N ARG A 186 -4.43 29.35 -22.59
CA ARG A 186 -3.72 28.29 -23.34
C ARG A 186 -2.69 27.52 -22.51
N TRP A 187 -1.79 28.25 -21.85
CA TRP A 187 -0.84 27.79 -20.85
C TRP A 187 -1.32 28.21 -19.47
N ALA A 188 -1.76 27.25 -18.66
CA ALA A 188 -2.22 27.47 -17.29
C ALA A 188 -1.05 27.73 -16.34
N ILE A 189 0.11 27.11 -16.58
CA ILE A 189 1.33 27.32 -15.79
C ILE A 189 2.46 27.68 -16.76
N PRO A 190 3.24 28.74 -16.50
CA PRO A 190 3.00 29.79 -15.48
C PRO A 190 1.80 30.69 -15.85
N VAL A 191 1.33 31.50 -14.90
CA VAL A 191 0.29 32.52 -15.17
C VAL A 191 0.83 33.57 -16.14
N ASN A 192 0.14 33.76 -17.26
CA ASN A 192 0.52 34.76 -18.27
C ASN A 192 0.38 36.20 -17.71
N SER A 193 1.41 37.02 -17.84
CA SER A 193 1.41 38.41 -17.34
C SER A 193 0.36 39.30 -18.01
N ALA A 194 -0.01 39.03 -19.27
CA ALA A 194 -1.09 39.74 -19.95
C ALA A 194 -2.46 39.48 -19.29
N LEU A 195 -2.65 38.32 -18.67
CA LEU A 195 -3.86 38.02 -17.91
C LEU A 195 -3.98 38.89 -16.65
N LEU A 196 -2.86 39.22 -16.00
CA LEU A 196 -2.83 40.13 -14.85
C LEU A 196 -3.31 41.54 -15.25
N HIS A 197 -2.88 42.03 -16.42
CA HIS A 197 -3.34 43.31 -16.95
C HIS A 197 -4.84 43.32 -17.27
N LEU A 198 -5.39 42.18 -17.72
CA LEU A 198 -6.83 42.03 -17.89
C LEU A 198 -7.54 42.01 -16.54
N ALA A 199 -7.06 41.24 -15.57
CA ALA A 199 -7.64 41.17 -14.23
C ALA A 199 -7.70 42.57 -13.58
N ALA A 200 -6.62 43.34 -13.65
CA ALA A 200 -6.55 44.70 -13.10
C ALA A 200 -7.56 45.70 -13.71
N ARG A 201 -8.07 45.42 -14.92
CA ARG A 201 -9.04 46.27 -15.63
C ARG A 201 -10.49 45.88 -15.41
N HIS A 202 -10.75 44.71 -14.83
CA HIS A 202 -12.10 44.22 -14.54
C HIS A 202 -12.42 44.39 -13.05
N ARG A 203 -13.70 44.44 -12.71
CA ARG A 203 -14.15 44.56 -11.31
C ARG A 203 -14.09 43.23 -10.56
N LEU A 204 -14.18 42.12 -11.28
CA LEU A 204 -14.14 40.76 -10.77
C LEU A 204 -13.47 39.86 -11.81
N ALA A 205 -12.55 39.00 -11.36
CA ALA A 205 -12.03 37.89 -12.16
C ALA A 205 -12.57 36.57 -11.61
N VAL A 206 -13.05 35.70 -12.50
CA VAL A 206 -13.55 34.37 -12.15
C VAL A 206 -12.82 33.33 -12.99
N THR A 207 -12.18 32.36 -12.35
CA THR A 207 -11.52 31.24 -13.02
C THR A 207 -12.45 30.03 -13.06
N ILE A 208 -12.46 29.30 -14.17
CA ILE A 208 -13.29 28.12 -14.38
C ILE A 208 -12.37 26.95 -14.78
N GLU A 209 -12.14 26.03 -13.86
CA GLU A 209 -11.23 24.90 -14.04
C GLU A 209 -11.82 23.56 -13.56
N ASP A 210 -11.49 22.46 -14.24
CA ASP A 210 -11.83 21.10 -13.81
C ASP A 210 -10.68 20.42 -13.03
N ASN A 211 -9.85 21.22 -12.36
CA ASN A 211 -8.91 20.81 -11.32
C ASN A 211 -9.52 21.16 -9.93
N THR A 212 -8.96 20.61 -8.86
CA THR A 212 -9.36 21.03 -7.51
C THR A 212 -9.09 22.51 -7.28
N ARG A 213 -9.92 23.15 -6.45
CA ARG A 213 -9.70 24.55 -6.05
C ARG A 213 -8.42 24.76 -5.24
N THR A 214 -7.82 23.70 -4.71
CA THR A 214 -6.62 23.77 -3.88
C THR A 214 -5.40 23.57 -4.76
N GLY A 215 -4.61 24.63 -4.99
CA GLY A 215 -3.42 24.55 -5.85
C GLY A 215 -3.74 24.55 -7.35
N GLY A 216 -4.99 24.78 -7.74
CA GLY A 216 -5.39 24.96 -9.13
C GLY A 216 -4.98 26.32 -9.72
N PHE A 217 -5.33 26.53 -10.98
CA PHE A 217 -5.06 27.76 -11.72
C PHE A 217 -5.64 29.00 -11.02
N GLY A 218 -6.83 28.89 -10.43
CA GLY A 218 -7.44 30.01 -9.70
C GLY A 218 -6.59 30.47 -8.52
N THR A 219 -5.97 29.52 -7.79
CA THR A 219 -5.03 29.84 -6.71
C THR A 219 -3.77 30.54 -7.27
N LEU A 220 -3.23 30.04 -8.38
CA LEU A 220 -2.06 30.64 -9.02
C LEU A 220 -2.33 32.07 -9.50
N LEU A 221 -3.48 32.32 -10.13
CA LEU A 221 -3.86 33.66 -10.58
C LEU A 221 -4.08 34.60 -9.39
N ALA A 222 -4.74 34.15 -8.32
CA ALA A 222 -4.95 34.95 -7.13
C ALA A 222 -3.63 35.34 -6.45
N HIS A 223 -2.68 34.41 -6.35
CA HIS A 223 -1.33 34.70 -5.85
C HIS A 223 -0.59 35.67 -6.77
N ALA A 224 -0.58 35.44 -8.09
CA ALA A 224 0.08 36.33 -9.04
C ALA A 224 -0.50 37.75 -9.05
N CYS A 225 -1.82 37.90 -8.88
CA CYS A 225 -2.46 39.21 -8.68
C CYS A 225 -1.97 39.87 -7.39
N THR A 226 -1.88 39.11 -6.30
CA THR A 226 -1.40 39.60 -5.00
C THR A 226 0.05 40.09 -5.10
N ASP A 227 0.93 39.31 -5.72
CA ASP A 227 2.34 39.67 -5.94
C ASP A 227 2.50 40.92 -6.82
N ALA A 228 1.59 41.11 -7.78
CA ALA A 228 1.54 42.29 -8.65
C ALA A 228 0.77 43.48 -8.06
N ALA A 229 0.35 43.42 -6.79
CA ALA A 229 -0.47 44.43 -6.10
C ALA A 229 -1.79 44.77 -6.82
N ILE A 230 -2.37 43.80 -7.51
CA ILE A 230 -3.67 43.91 -8.18
C ILE A 230 -4.77 43.58 -7.16
N THR A 231 -5.65 44.56 -6.90
CA THR A 231 -6.71 44.44 -5.90
C THR A 231 -8.01 43.85 -6.43
N THR A 232 -8.08 43.51 -7.73
CA THR A 232 -9.26 42.87 -8.31
C THR A 232 -9.51 41.52 -7.64
N PRO A 233 -10.69 41.28 -7.06
CA PRO A 233 -11.03 39.99 -6.48
C PRO A 233 -10.96 38.87 -7.53
N VAL A 234 -10.30 37.77 -7.18
CA VAL A 234 -10.25 36.55 -7.98
C VAL A 234 -11.10 35.50 -7.28
N HIS A 235 -12.12 34.99 -7.96
CA HIS A 235 -12.98 33.91 -7.47
C HIS A 235 -12.75 32.63 -8.28
N ASN A 236 -12.58 31.49 -7.61
CA ASN A 236 -12.32 30.22 -8.28
C ASN A 236 -13.54 29.31 -8.28
N ILE A 237 -14.02 28.97 -9.48
CA ILE A 237 -14.94 27.85 -9.72
C ILE A 237 -14.10 26.65 -10.16
N GLY A 238 -13.95 25.69 -9.24
CA GLY A 238 -13.23 24.46 -9.47
C GLY A 238 -13.75 23.34 -8.59
N LEU A 239 -13.13 22.17 -8.68
CA LEU A 239 -13.62 20.98 -8.01
C LEU A 239 -13.36 21.00 -6.48
N PRO A 240 -14.22 20.35 -5.68
CA PRO A 240 -14.05 20.28 -4.23
C PRO A 240 -12.84 19.41 -3.84
N ARG A 241 -12.34 19.58 -2.61
CA ARG A 241 -11.37 18.68 -1.99
C ARG A 241 -12.10 17.44 -1.45
N ALA A 242 -12.66 16.65 -2.37
CA ALA A 242 -13.40 15.44 -2.07
C ALA A 242 -13.26 14.45 -3.23
N PHE A 243 -13.48 13.17 -2.94
CA PHE A 243 -13.62 12.17 -4.00
C PHE A 243 -14.94 12.39 -4.74
N VAL A 244 -14.85 12.73 -6.03
CA VAL A 244 -16.03 12.87 -6.89
C VAL A 244 -16.45 11.46 -7.35
N PRO A 245 -17.71 11.06 -7.15
CA PRO A 245 -18.19 9.73 -7.55
C PRO A 245 -18.24 9.57 -9.07
N GLN A 246 -18.35 8.32 -9.52
CA GLN A 246 -18.59 8.03 -10.93
C GLN A 246 -19.94 8.59 -11.40
N GLY A 247 -19.99 9.02 -12.66
CA GLY A 247 -21.21 9.57 -13.26
C GLY A 247 -20.99 10.02 -14.70
N THR A 248 -22.00 10.67 -15.29
CA THR A 248 -21.77 11.33 -16.59
C THR A 248 -20.89 12.56 -16.36
N ARG A 249 -19.87 12.78 -17.20
CA ARG A 249 -18.98 13.93 -17.06
C ARG A 249 -19.74 15.26 -17.01
N THR A 250 -20.71 15.45 -17.91
CA THR A 250 -21.57 16.64 -17.93
C THR A 250 -22.37 16.80 -16.64
N GLY A 251 -22.93 15.71 -16.10
CA GLY A 251 -23.68 15.74 -14.84
C GLY A 251 -22.81 16.13 -13.65
N LEU A 252 -21.62 15.53 -13.54
CA LEU A 252 -20.67 15.84 -12.47
C LEU A 252 -20.17 17.30 -12.54
N LEU A 253 -19.86 17.80 -13.73
CA LEU A 253 -19.48 19.20 -13.92
C LEU A 253 -20.64 20.16 -13.55
N ALA A 254 -21.87 19.83 -13.92
CA ALA A 254 -23.02 20.64 -13.54
C ALA A 254 -23.25 20.66 -12.02
N GLN A 255 -23.15 19.51 -11.35
CA GLN A 255 -23.31 19.37 -9.90
C GLN A 255 -22.25 20.13 -9.10
N THR A 256 -21.06 20.29 -9.67
CA THR A 256 -19.94 21.04 -9.05
C THR A 256 -19.92 22.52 -9.43
N GLY A 257 -20.95 23.01 -10.13
CA GLY A 257 -21.07 24.41 -10.53
C GLY A 257 -20.29 24.79 -11.80
N LEU A 258 -19.62 23.83 -12.46
CA LEU A 258 -18.86 24.02 -13.69
C LEU A 258 -19.73 23.96 -14.97
N GLY A 259 -21.04 23.82 -14.83
CA GLY A 259 -22.00 24.00 -15.93
C GLY A 259 -22.35 25.47 -16.19
N PRO A 260 -22.91 25.84 -17.36
CA PRO A 260 -23.19 27.24 -17.69
C PRO A 260 -24.09 27.97 -16.69
N ALA A 261 -25.10 27.29 -16.16
CA ALA A 261 -25.99 27.85 -15.13
C ALA A 261 -25.23 28.14 -13.82
N GLY A 262 -24.48 27.16 -13.31
CA GLY A 262 -23.70 27.30 -12.08
C GLY A 262 -22.64 28.40 -12.16
N ILE A 263 -21.96 28.53 -13.32
CA ILE A 263 -21.01 29.63 -13.58
C ILE A 263 -21.74 30.98 -13.51
N THR A 264 -22.88 31.10 -14.20
CA THR A 264 -23.68 32.34 -14.22
C THR A 264 -24.16 32.73 -12.81
N GLU A 265 -24.74 31.79 -12.07
CA GLU A 265 -25.23 31.99 -10.70
C GLU A 265 -24.11 32.42 -9.76
N THR A 266 -22.94 31.78 -9.85
CA THR A 266 -21.77 32.11 -9.02
C THR A 266 -21.29 33.53 -9.31
N VAL A 267 -21.18 33.91 -10.59
CA VAL A 267 -20.79 35.27 -10.99
C VAL A 267 -21.75 36.31 -10.42
N LEU A 268 -23.06 36.08 -10.56
CA LEU A 268 -24.08 36.98 -10.03
C LEU A 268 -23.98 37.13 -8.51
N HIS A 269 -23.82 36.01 -7.79
CA HIS A 269 -23.68 36.00 -6.35
C HIS A 269 -22.46 36.78 -5.87
N VAL A 270 -21.27 36.49 -6.42
CA VAL A 270 -20.02 37.12 -6.01
C VAL A 270 -20.02 38.61 -6.36
N ARG A 271 -20.52 38.97 -7.55
CA ARG A 271 -20.62 40.37 -7.98
C ARG A 271 -21.58 41.17 -7.10
N ALA A 272 -22.71 40.59 -6.69
CA ALA A 272 -23.63 41.22 -5.76
C ALA A 272 -22.97 41.49 -4.40
N ALA A 273 -22.21 40.51 -3.87
CA ALA A 273 -21.47 40.69 -2.62
C ALA A 273 -20.46 41.86 -2.68
N LEU A 274 -19.78 42.05 -3.82
CA LEU A 274 -18.87 43.18 -4.04
C LEU A 274 -19.58 44.55 -4.10
N THR A 275 -20.88 44.57 -4.40
CA THR A 275 -21.66 45.81 -4.49
C THR A 275 -22.28 46.19 -3.14
N THR A 276 -22.66 45.19 -2.33
CA THR A 276 -23.33 45.38 -1.04
C THR A 276 -22.37 45.74 0.10
N TYR A 277 -21.11 45.28 0.04
CA TYR A 277 -20.10 45.55 1.07
C TYR A 277 -19.04 46.53 0.58
N GLY A 278 -19.30 47.83 0.75
CA GLY A 278 -18.20 48.79 0.90
C GLY A 278 -17.34 48.35 2.07
N LEU A 279 -16.09 47.97 1.80
CA LEU A 279 -15.15 47.33 2.72
C LEU A 279 -15.17 47.90 4.15
N THR A 280 -15.77 47.16 5.08
CA THR A 280 -15.35 47.13 6.49
C THR A 280 -15.30 45.66 6.93
N PRO A 281 -14.15 45.16 7.44
CA PRO A 281 -13.97 43.76 7.79
C PRO A 281 -14.61 43.48 9.15
N SER A 282 -15.89 43.14 9.16
CA SER A 282 -16.55 42.53 10.30
C SER A 282 -17.88 41.96 9.83
N GLN A 283 -18.07 40.65 9.99
CA GLN A 283 -19.30 39.87 9.71
C GLN A 283 -19.36 39.17 8.35
N ALA A 284 -18.35 38.34 8.04
CA ALA A 284 -18.58 37.17 7.19
C ALA A 284 -19.09 36.02 8.09
N THR A 285 -20.40 35.96 8.34
CA THR A 285 -21.02 34.73 8.84
C THR A 285 -21.07 33.72 7.70
N SER A 286 -20.23 32.69 7.81
CA SER A 286 -20.17 31.52 6.94
C SER A 286 -21.56 30.88 6.78
N ARG A 287 -22.17 31.05 5.61
CA ARG A 287 -23.28 30.20 5.13
C ARG A 287 -22.94 29.62 3.76
N HIS A 288 -21.89 28.83 3.73
CA HIS A 288 -21.85 27.68 2.83
C HIS A 288 -21.69 26.47 3.73
N ALA A 289 -22.81 25.80 3.99
CA ALA A 289 -22.75 24.44 4.48
C ALA A 289 -21.96 23.66 3.43
N GLU A 290 -20.74 23.27 3.77
CA GLU A 290 -20.15 22.08 3.20
C GLU A 290 -21.16 20.97 3.49
N ALA A 291 -22.02 20.68 2.51
CA ALA A 291 -22.64 19.38 2.46
C ALA A 291 -21.47 18.43 2.30
N SER A 292 -20.97 17.93 3.44
CA SER A 292 -20.15 16.75 3.52
C SER A 292 -20.97 15.63 2.90
N MET A 293 -20.89 15.51 1.57
CA MET A 293 -21.23 14.29 0.88
C MET A 293 -20.14 13.30 1.25
N THR A 294 -20.25 12.73 2.44
CA THR A 294 -19.67 11.43 2.74
C THR A 294 -20.31 10.47 1.75
N THR A 295 -19.64 10.32 0.61
CA THR A 295 -19.96 9.27 -0.33
C THR A 295 -19.59 7.98 0.39
N ASP A 296 -20.60 7.21 0.80
CA ASP A 296 -20.40 5.85 1.25
C ASP A 296 -19.85 5.05 0.06
N LEU A 297 -18.55 4.79 0.10
CA LEU A 297 -17.82 4.06 -0.93
C LEU A 297 -18.06 2.55 -0.84
N GLY A 298 -18.91 2.08 0.09
CA GLY A 298 -19.04 0.65 0.40
C GLY A 298 -17.70 0.05 0.86
N MET A 299 -16.84 0.88 1.47
CA MET A 299 -15.59 0.41 2.03
C MET A 299 -15.92 -0.38 3.30
N PRO A 300 -15.46 -1.64 3.44
CA PRO A 300 -15.66 -2.37 4.68
C PRO A 300 -15.04 -1.57 5.83
N ASP A 301 -15.75 -1.53 6.97
CA ASP A 301 -15.18 -1.00 8.20
C ASP A 301 -13.80 -1.64 8.40
N PRO A 302 -12.74 -0.85 8.69
CA PRO A 302 -11.46 -1.45 9.03
C PRO A 302 -11.71 -2.40 10.21
N PRO A 303 -11.33 -3.68 10.09
CA PRO A 303 -11.62 -4.66 11.13
C PRO A 303 -10.99 -4.18 12.45
N PRO A 304 -11.64 -4.48 13.60
CA PRO A 304 -11.17 -4.04 14.88
C PRO A 304 -9.73 -4.54 15.16
N THR A 305 -9.04 -3.71 15.93
CA THR A 305 -7.74 -3.92 16.59
C THR A 305 -7.45 -5.38 16.94
N THR A 306 -6.32 -5.89 16.42
CA THR A 306 -5.67 -7.19 16.72
C THR A 306 -6.62 -8.41 16.66
N PRO A 307 -6.45 -9.33 15.69
CA PRO A 307 -7.34 -10.49 15.57
C PRO A 307 -7.39 -11.31 16.87
N GLU A 308 -8.60 -11.60 17.35
CA GLU A 308 -8.81 -12.42 18.54
C GLU A 308 -8.28 -13.84 18.26
N ARG A 309 -7.27 -14.27 19.03
CA ARG A 309 -6.66 -15.59 18.85
C ARG A 309 -7.69 -16.68 19.17
N ARG A 310 -7.79 -17.68 18.29
CA ARG A 310 -8.57 -18.90 18.53
C ARG A 310 -8.09 -19.54 19.83
N GLN A 311 -9.03 -19.91 20.69
CA GLN A 311 -8.75 -20.69 21.89
C GLN A 311 -8.29 -22.10 21.50
N THR A 312 -7.08 -22.45 21.92
CA THR A 312 -6.46 -23.75 21.68
C THR A 312 -5.91 -24.31 22.97
N ARG A 313 -5.74 -25.64 23.04
CA ARG A 313 -4.97 -26.26 24.11
C ARG A 313 -3.53 -25.80 24.04
N GLN A 314 -2.85 -25.72 25.18
CA GLN A 314 -1.41 -25.49 25.20
C GLN A 314 -0.67 -26.83 25.29
N ILE A 315 0.31 -27.02 24.42
CA ILE A 315 1.33 -28.07 24.54
C ILE A 315 2.70 -27.42 24.71
N HIS A 316 3.69 -28.18 25.17
CA HIS A 316 5.08 -27.73 25.24
C HIS A 316 5.95 -28.56 24.32
N VAL A 317 6.65 -27.90 23.40
CA VAL A 317 7.68 -28.53 22.56
C VAL A 317 9.02 -28.18 23.20
N GLY A 318 9.49 -29.04 24.10
CA GLY A 318 10.60 -28.68 24.98
C GLY A 318 10.13 -27.59 25.95
N ASP A 319 10.83 -26.46 25.96
CA ASP A 319 10.50 -25.27 26.73
C ASP A 319 9.59 -24.28 25.98
N VAL A 320 9.31 -24.50 24.68
CA VAL A 320 8.49 -23.59 23.87
C VAL A 320 6.99 -23.93 23.98
N PRO A 321 6.15 -23.04 24.54
CA PRO A 321 4.70 -23.24 24.57
C PRO A 321 4.09 -23.03 23.17
N VAL A 322 3.16 -23.90 22.78
CA VAL A 322 2.43 -23.83 21.50
C VAL A 322 0.94 -23.98 21.76
N GLY A 323 0.15 -22.98 21.34
CA GLY A 323 -1.29 -22.89 21.63
C GLY A 323 -1.59 -22.21 22.96
N GLY A 324 -2.85 -22.21 23.40
CA GLY A 324 -3.27 -21.59 24.67
C GLY A 324 -3.11 -20.07 24.73
N GLY A 325 -3.01 -19.40 23.57
CA GLY A 325 -2.72 -17.96 23.49
C GLY A 325 -1.22 -17.62 23.51
N ALA A 326 -0.32 -18.62 23.55
CA ALA A 326 1.12 -18.39 23.41
C ALA A 326 1.45 -17.68 22.08
N PRO A 327 2.60 -16.96 22.02
CA PRO A 327 3.12 -16.41 20.77
C PRO A 327 3.24 -17.48 19.69
N VAL A 328 2.98 -17.09 18.43
CA VAL A 328 3.04 -18.01 17.29
C VAL A 328 4.50 -18.35 17.01
N SER A 329 4.93 -19.56 17.37
CA SER A 329 6.32 -19.98 17.21
C SER A 329 6.71 -20.24 15.75
N VAL A 330 7.89 -19.79 15.36
CA VAL A 330 8.50 -19.99 14.04
C VAL A 330 9.34 -21.25 14.02
N GLN A 331 9.02 -22.16 13.09
CA GLN A 331 9.76 -23.40 12.89
C GLN A 331 10.41 -23.45 11.53
N THR A 332 11.54 -24.13 11.45
CA THR A 332 12.17 -24.51 10.19
C THR A 332 12.55 -25.99 10.19
N MET A 333 13.19 -26.45 9.11
CA MET A 333 13.70 -27.81 9.00
C MET A 333 15.11 -27.78 8.42
N THR A 334 16.00 -28.58 9.00
CA THR A 334 17.35 -28.75 8.46
C THR A 334 17.31 -29.44 7.09
N THR A 335 18.35 -29.19 6.30
CA THR A 335 18.58 -29.82 4.99
C THR A 335 19.83 -30.69 4.98
N THR A 336 20.57 -30.73 6.08
CA THR A 336 21.71 -31.61 6.29
C THR A 336 21.27 -33.07 6.43
N LEU A 337 22.20 -33.99 6.22
CA LEU A 337 22.01 -35.38 6.63
C LEU A 337 22.07 -35.45 8.15
N THR A 338 21.03 -35.94 8.82
CA THR A 338 20.93 -35.94 10.28
C THR A 338 22.06 -36.77 10.93
N ALA A 339 22.50 -37.85 10.28
CA ALA A 339 23.67 -38.62 10.71
C ALA A 339 24.98 -37.80 10.75
N ASP A 340 25.08 -36.72 9.98
CA ASP A 340 26.15 -35.72 10.12
C ASP A 340 25.78 -34.74 11.23
N VAL A 341 26.14 -35.14 12.45
CA VAL A 341 25.77 -34.43 13.66
C VAL A 341 26.36 -33.01 13.71
N ASP A 342 27.61 -32.84 13.29
CA ASP A 342 28.29 -31.55 13.35
C ASP A 342 27.72 -30.58 12.32
N ALA A 343 27.48 -31.02 11.09
CA ALA A 343 26.82 -30.18 10.08
C ALA A 343 25.39 -29.82 10.50
N THR A 344 24.65 -30.76 11.09
CA THR A 344 23.29 -30.52 11.57
C THR A 344 23.26 -29.52 12.73
N LEU A 345 24.14 -29.65 13.73
CA LEU A 345 24.25 -28.69 14.83
C LEU A 345 24.69 -27.30 14.37
N GLN A 346 25.61 -27.23 13.41
CA GLN A 346 26.01 -25.97 12.79
C GLN A 346 24.82 -25.27 12.12
N GLN A 347 24.03 -26.00 11.32
CA GLN A 347 22.85 -25.43 10.67
C GLN A 347 21.74 -25.06 11.69
N ILE A 348 21.60 -25.83 12.78
CA ILE A 348 20.70 -25.47 13.89
C ILE A 348 21.12 -24.13 14.50
N ALA A 349 22.40 -23.93 14.80
CA ALA A 349 22.90 -22.67 15.35
C ALA A 349 22.63 -21.48 14.41
N GLU A 350 22.79 -21.68 13.09
CA GLU A 350 22.48 -20.65 12.08
C GLU A 350 21.01 -20.24 12.07
N VAL A 351 20.08 -21.22 12.15
CA VAL A 351 18.64 -20.90 12.16
C VAL A 351 18.19 -20.34 13.51
N THR A 352 18.82 -20.74 14.62
CA THR A 352 18.60 -20.11 15.94
C THR A 352 19.00 -18.64 15.90
N ALA A 353 20.16 -18.32 15.32
CA ALA A 353 20.61 -16.93 15.16
C ALA A 353 19.68 -16.09 14.26
N ALA A 354 18.91 -16.74 13.37
CA ALA A 354 17.90 -16.10 12.54
C ALA A 354 16.53 -15.91 13.24
N GLY A 355 16.38 -16.36 14.49
CA GLY A 355 15.13 -16.26 15.27
C GLY A 355 14.21 -17.47 15.16
N CYS A 356 14.72 -18.66 14.82
CA CYS A 356 13.91 -19.88 14.83
C CYS A 356 13.69 -20.39 16.26
N ASP A 357 12.42 -20.65 16.63
CA ASP A 357 12.07 -21.16 17.96
C ASP A 357 12.19 -22.69 18.06
N ILE A 358 11.84 -23.40 16.98
CA ILE A 358 11.80 -24.87 16.98
C ILE A 358 12.37 -25.40 15.67
N VAL A 359 13.31 -26.34 15.73
CA VAL A 359 13.92 -26.95 14.54
C VAL A 359 13.45 -28.38 14.33
N ARG A 360 13.36 -28.78 13.06
CA ARG A 360 13.01 -30.14 12.67
C ARG A 360 14.14 -30.82 11.91
N VAL A 361 14.40 -32.09 12.22
CA VAL A 361 15.39 -32.94 11.53
C VAL A 361 14.70 -34.17 10.92
N ALA A 362 15.17 -34.62 9.75
CA ALA A 362 14.63 -35.80 9.07
C ALA A 362 15.21 -37.09 9.65
N VAL A 363 14.40 -38.14 9.81
CA VAL A 363 14.89 -39.44 10.31
C VAL A 363 14.49 -40.58 9.37
N PRO A 364 15.09 -40.68 8.17
CA PRO A 364 14.77 -41.74 7.22
C PRO A 364 15.45 -43.08 7.53
N SER A 365 16.61 -43.09 8.20
CA SER A 365 17.43 -44.28 8.41
C SER A 365 17.78 -44.52 9.89
N GLN A 366 18.45 -45.64 10.19
CA GLN A 366 18.91 -45.96 11.54
C GLN A 366 20.05 -45.01 11.97
N ASP A 367 20.98 -44.71 11.08
CA ASP A 367 22.11 -43.81 11.36
C ASP A 367 21.61 -42.42 11.79
N ASP A 368 20.50 -41.95 11.18
CA ASP A 368 19.86 -40.69 11.58
C ASP A 368 19.21 -40.78 12.97
N ALA A 369 18.64 -41.94 13.32
CA ALA A 369 18.05 -42.17 14.64
C ALA A 369 19.12 -42.24 15.74
N ASP A 370 20.24 -42.89 15.44
CA ASP A 370 21.39 -43.03 16.35
C ASP A 370 22.10 -41.68 16.60
N ALA A 371 21.95 -40.72 15.67
CA ALA A 371 22.46 -39.36 15.81
C ALA A 371 21.60 -38.45 16.72
N LEU A 372 20.31 -38.78 16.92
CA LEU A 372 19.36 -37.93 17.65
C LEU A 372 19.81 -37.59 19.08
N PRO A 373 20.32 -38.51 19.92
CA PRO A 373 20.71 -38.18 21.30
C PRO A 373 21.78 -37.08 21.34
N ALA A 374 22.74 -37.12 20.42
CA ALA A 374 23.82 -36.14 20.35
C ALA A 374 23.35 -34.78 19.82
N ILE A 375 22.32 -34.76 18.96
CA ILE A 375 21.72 -33.53 18.43
C ILE A 375 20.79 -32.90 19.48
N ALA A 376 19.85 -33.67 20.03
CA ALA A 376 18.88 -33.19 21.00
C ALA A 376 19.55 -32.63 22.27
N ALA A 377 20.61 -33.27 22.76
CA ALA A 377 21.34 -32.80 23.95
C ALA A 377 22.17 -31.52 23.72
N ARG A 378 22.54 -31.21 22.48
CA ARG A 378 23.43 -30.07 22.15
C ARG A 378 22.74 -28.94 21.40
N SER A 379 21.52 -29.16 20.93
CA SER A 379 20.75 -28.15 20.22
C SER A 379 20.37 -27.01 21.18
N PRO A 380 20.59 -25.74 20.80
CA PRO A 380 20.16 -24.59 21.59
C PRO A 380 18.64 -24.36 21.57
N ILE A 381 17.91 -25.03 20.66
CA ILE A 381 16.46 -24.92 20.51
C ILE A 381 15.80 -26.32 20.43
N PRO A 382 14.51 -26.47 20.78
CA PRO A 382 13.79 -27.73 20.71
C PRO A 382 13.87 -28.44 19.35
N VAL A 383 14.22 -29.73 19.36
CA VAL A 383 14.35 -30.57 18.15
C VAL A 383 13.13 -31.46 17.96
N ILE A 384 12.51 -31.39 16.78
CA ILE A 384 11.45 -32.30 16.35
C ILE A 384 12.01 -33.36 15.39
N ALA A 385 11.78 -34.63 15.69
CA ALA A 385 12.09 -35.73 14.76
C ALA A 385 10.97 -35.92 13.72
N ASP A 386 11.30 -35.90 12.44
CA ASP A 386 10.34 -36.09 11.32
C ASP A 386 10.38 -37.52 10.77
N ILE A 387 9.38 -38.33 11.14
CA ILE A 387 9.35 -39.77 10.91
C ILE A 387 8.21 -40.13 9.93
N HIS A 388 8.57 -40.84 8.85
CA HIS A 388 7.65 -41.14 7.75
C HIS A 388 7.34 -42.62 7.55
N ILE A 389 8.23 -43.55 7.96
CA ILE A 389 8.17 -44.95 7.48
C ILE A 389 8.16 -45.96 8.63
N GLN A 390 9.09 -45.88 9.59
CA GLN A 390 9.28 -46.97 10.57
C GLN A 390 8.89 -46.53 11.99
N PRO A 391 7.88 -47.16 12.63
CA PRO A 391 7.46 -46.83 14.00
C PRO A 391 8.58 -46.91 15.04
N ARG A 392 9.56 -47.80 14.86
CA ARG A 392 10.69 -47.95 15.80
C ARG A 392 11.48 -46.66 16.01
N TYR A 393 11.54 -45.78 15.02
CA TYR A 393 12.24 -44.50 15.15
C TYR A 393 11.48 -43.51 16.02
N VAL A 394 10.17 -43.70 16.24
CA VAL A 394 9.39 -42.87 17.16
C VAL A 394 9.88 -43.07 18.59
N PHE A 395 10.05 -44.33 19.00
CA PHE A 395 10.62 -44.68 20.30
C PHE A 395 12.05 -44.18 20.42
N ALA A 396 12.89 -44.38 19.39
CA ALA A 396 14.26 -43.87 19.39
C ALA A 396 14.33 -42.35 19.55
N ALA A 397 13.41 -41.60 18.94
CA ALA A 397 13.35 -40.14 19.08
C ALA A 397 12.92 -39.70 20.49
N ILE A 398 11.96 -40.41 21.11
CA ILE A 398 11.53 -40.15 22.48
C ILE A 398 12.69 -40.44 23.46
N ASP A 399 13.33 -41.60 23.32
CA ASP A 399 14.47 -42.00 24.16
C ASP A 399 15.68 -41.07 23.99
N ALA A 400 15.87 -40.52 22.79
CA ALA A 400 16.91 -39.54 22.49
C ALA A 400 16.68 -38.16 23.12
N GLY A 401 15.48 -37.89 23.67
CA GLY A 401 15.14 -36.59 24.24
C GLY A 401 14.70 -35.55 23.20
N CYS A 402 14.20 -35.97 22.04
CA CYS A 402 13.57 -35.03 21.10
C CYS A 402 12.34 -34.36 21.74
N ALA A 403 12.22 -33.06 21.55
CA ALA A 403 11.18 -32.22 22.15
C ALA A 403 9.77 -32.46 21.58
N ALA A 404 9.67 -33.03 20.38
CA ALA A 404 8.42 -33.56 19.82
C ALA A 404 8.73 -34.58 18.72
N VAL A 405 7.73 -35.37 18.35
CA VAL A 405 7.81 -36.26 17.19
C VAL A 405 6.73 -35.87 16.18
N ARG A 406 7.10 -35.76 14.89
CA ARG A 406 6.11 -35.68 13.82
C ARG A 406 5.95 -37.03 13.16
N VAL A 407 4.69 -37.45 13.03
CA VAL A 407 4.30 -38.67 12.33
C VAL A 407 3.37 -38.35 11.15
N ASN A 408 3.35 -39.26 10.18
CA ASN A 408 2.41 -39.26 9.06
C ASN A 408 1.83 -40.67 8.91
N PRO A 409 0.76 -41.01 9.64
CA PRO A 409 0.34 -42.40 9.75
C PRO A 409 -0.16 -43.00 8.43
N GLY A 410 -0.73 -42.18 7.53
CA GLY A 410 -1.11 -42.60 6.16
C GLY A 410 0.01 -43.22 5.31
N ASN A 411 1.29 -43.01 5.64
CA ASN A 411 2.43 -43.63 4.95
C ASN A 411 3.03 -44.85 5.69
N ILE A 412 2.56 -45.15 6.91
CA ILE A 412 3.14 -46.17 7.78
C ILE A 412 2.17 -47.35 7.87
N LYS A 413 2.37 -48.36 7.01
CA LYS A 413 1.50 -49.55 6.84
C LYS A 413 1.24 -50.42 8.10
N LYS A 414 1.85 -50.11 9.25
CA LYS A 414 1.77 -50.86 10.52
C LYS A 414 1.58 -49.95 11.75
N PHE A 415 1.12 -48.72 11.56
CA PHE A 415 1.01 -47.75 12.65
C PHE A 415 -0.14 -48.07 13.60
N ASP A 416 -1.28 -48.55 13.07
CA ASP A 416 -2.49 -48.87 13.82
C ASP A 416 -2.23 -49.83 15.00
N ASP A 417 -1.36 -50.84 14.81
CA ASP A 417 -1.01 -51.82 15.85
C ASP A 417 -0.07 -51.27 16.95
N LYS A 418 0.45 -50.05 16.80
CA LYS A 418 1.46 -49.44 17.68
C LYS A 418 1.06 -48.09 18.26
N VAL A 419 -0.10 -47.54 17.91
CA VAL A 419 -0.57 -46.25 18.42
C VAL A 419 -0.64 -46.24 19.95
N ALA A 420 -1.17 -47.30 20.57
CA ALA A 420 -1.24 -47.43 22.03
C ALA A 420 0.14 -47.36 22.70
N GLU A 421 1.13 -48.07 22.16
CA GLU A 421 2.50 -48.09 22.70
C GLU A 421 3.17 -46.73 22.53
N ILE A 422 2.97 -46.06 21.39
CA ILE A 422 3.51 -44.72 21.12
C ILE A 422 2.86 -43.70 22.05
N ALA A 423 1.54 -43.73 22.21
CA ALA A 423 0.78 -42.87 23.11
C ALA A 423 1.26 -43.01 24.56
N GLN A 424 1.50 -44.24 25.01
CA GLN A 424 2.01 -44.51 26.35
C GLN A 424 3.45 -43.99 26.53
N ALA A 425 4.34 -44.26 25.56
CA ALA A 425 5.73 -43.79 25.62
C ALA A 425 5.82 -42.25 25.58
N ALA A 426 5.04 -41.61 24.71
CA ALA A 426 4.96 -40.16 24.58
C ALA A 426 4.40 -39.52 25.86
N SER A 427 3.33 -40.09 26.44
CA SER A 427 2.77 -39.63 27.73
C SER A 427 3.79 -39.73 28.86
N ALA A 428 4.49 -40.86 28.96
CA ALA A 428 5.48 -41.09 30.01
C ALA A 428 6.66 -40.12 29.92
N ALA A 429 7.04 -39.72 28.70
CA ALA A 429 8.12 -38.79 28.45
C ALA A 429 7.67 -37.31 28.38
N GLY A 430 6.36 -37.02 28.38
CA GLY A 430 5.82 -35.67 28.18
C GLY A 430 6.12 -35.09 26.79
N VAL A 431 6.26 -35.94 25.77
CA VAL A 431 6.67 -35.55 24.41
C VAL A 431 5.43 -35.44 23.52
N PRO A 432 5.08 -34.25 23.00
CA PRO A 432 3.92 -34.09 22.13
C PRO A 432 4.15 -34.70 20.73
N ILE A 433 3.05 -35.04 20.06
CA ILE A 433 3.05 -35.58 18.71
C ILE A 433 2.44 -34.56 17.74
N ARG A 434 3.13 -34.29 16.62
CA ARG A 434 2.52 -33.59 15.49
C ARG A 434 1.96 -34.59 14.48
N ILE A 435 0.65 -34.57 14.30
CA ILE A 435 -0.02 -35.25 13.18
C ILE A 435 0.09 -34.36 11.94
N GLY A 436 0.72 -34.87 10.88
CA GLY A 436 0.92 -34.10 9.66
C GLY A 436 0.32 -34.77 8.42
N VAL A 437 -0.79 -34.23 7.92
CA VAL A 437 -1.48 -34.68 6.71
C VAL A 437 -1.11 -33.78 5.53
N ASN A 438 -0.69 -34.39 4.42
CA ASN A 438 -0.37 -33.71 3.18
C ASN A 438 -1.23 -34.25 2.04
N ALA A 439 -1.55 -33.41 1.06
CA ALA A 439 -2.31 -33.81 -0.13
C ALA A 439 -1.74 -35.05 -0.85
N GLY A 440 -0.41 -35.14 -0.96
CA GLY A 440 0.27 -36.24 -1.63
C GLY A 440 0.31 -37.56 -0.84
N SER A 441 -0.12 -37.57 0.42
CA SER A 441 -0.11 -38.76 1.29
C SER A 441 -1.46 -38.98 1.98
N LEU A 442 -2.56 -38.53 1.36
CA LEU A 442 -3.91 -38.73 1.89
C LEU A 442 -4.28 -40.22 1.86
N ASP A 443 -4.99 -40.69 2.89
CA ASP A 443 -5.47 -42.09 2.96
C ASP A 443 -6.26 -42.44 1.69
N PRO A 444 -5.93 -43.55 0.98
CA PRO A 444 -6.63 -43.97 -0.24
C PRO A 444 -8.15 -44.10 -0.09
N ARG A 445 -8.65 -44.45 1.10
CA ARG A 445 -10.10 -44.56 1.40
C ARG A 445 -10.78 -43.20 1.38
N LEU A 446 -10.12 -42.18 1.94
CA LEU A 446 -10.60 -40.80 1.92
C LEU A 446 -10.50 -40.20 0.52
N LEU A 447 -9.40 -40.48 -0.19
CA LEU A 447 -9.23 -40.08 -1.59
C LEU A 447 -10.33 -40.69 -2.49
N ALA A 448 -10.66 -41.97 -2.29
CA ALA A 448 -11.73 -42.63 -3.03
C ALA A 448 -13.13 -42.09 -2.72
N ARG A 449 -13.37 -41.67 -1.46
CA ARG A 449 -14.65 -41.09 -1.03
C ARG A 449 -14.87 -39.68 -1.55
N HIS A 450 -13.82 -38.86 -1.54
CA HIS A 450 -13.89 -37.43 -1.88
C HIS A 450 -13.46 -37.11 -3.31
N GLY A 451 -12.87 -38.07 -4.03
CA GLY A 451 -12.43 -37.95 -5.43
C GLY A 451 -11.12 -37.16 -5.62
N ALA A 452 -10.76 -36.28 -4.69
CA ALA A 452 -9.52 -35.51 -4.69
C ALA A 452 -9.10 -35.16 -3.24
N ALA A 453 -7.91 -34.57 -3.08
CA ALA A 453 -7.45 -34.03 -1.79
C ALA A 453 -8.16 -32.71 -1.44
N THR A 454 -9.47 -32.77 -1.24
CA THR A 454 -10.31 -31.62 -0.88
C THR A 454 -10.00 -31.12 0.54
N PRO A 455 -10.34 -29.86 0.88
CA PRO A 455 -10.20 -29.35 2.25
C PRO A 455 -10.84 -30.26 3.30
N GLN A 456 -12.02 -30.80 3.00
CA GLN A 456 -12.77 -31.73 3.86
C GLN A 456 -12.02 -33.04 4.04
N ALA A 457 -11.48 -33.62 2.97
CA ALA A 457 -10.75 -34.88 3.05
C ALA A 457 -9.47 -34.74 3.90
N LEU A 458 -8.76 -33.62 3.77
CA LEU A 458 -7.57 -33.33 4.56
C LEU A 458 -7.88 -33.14 6.05
N ALA A 459 -8.93 -32.39 6.37
CA ALA A 459 -9.36 -32.18 7.75
C ALA A 459 -9.89 -33.48 8.40
N GLU A 460 -10.72 -34.24 7.67
CA GLU A 460 -11.25 -35.54 8.12
C GLU A 460 -10.09 -36.52 8.40
N SER A 461 -9.09 -36.58 7.51
CA SER A 461 -7.90 -37.41 7.73
C SER A 461 -7.18 -37.00 9.00
N ALA A 462 -6.94 -35.71 9.23
CA ALA A 462 -6.20 -35.25 10.40
C ALA A 462 -6.94 -35.55 11.71
N LEU A 463 -8.26 -35.35 11.75
CA LEU A 463 -9.09 -35.63 12.93
C LEU A 463 -9.21 -37.12 13.22
N TRP A 464 -9.34 -37.95 12.18
CA TRP A 464 -9.35 -39.40 12.34
C TRP A 464 -8.05 -39.90 12.97
N GLU A 465 -6.91 -39.41 12.50
CA GLU A 465 -5.60 -39.76 13.07
C GLU A 465 -5.46 -39.30 14.52
N CYS A 466 -5.97 -38.12 14.87
CA CYS A 466 -5.99 -37.68 16.27
C CYS A 466 -6.86 -38.60 17.13
N ALA A 467 -8.01 -39.05 16.63
CA ALA A 467 -8.92 -39.94 17.37
C ALA A 467 -8.25 -41.27 17.75
N LEU A 468 -7.36 -41.82 16.92
CA LEU A 468 -6.61 -43.04 17.26
C LEU A 468 -5.75 -42.87 18.52
N PHE A 469 -5.18 -41.68 18.74
CA PHE A 469 -4.44 -41.37 19.96
C PHE A 469 -5.36 -41.06 21.14
N GLU A 470 -6.50 -40.40 20.89
CA GLU A 470 -7.50 -40.11 21.90
C GLU A 470 -8.11 -41.38 22.51
N GLU A 471 -8.31 -42.44 21.71
CA GLU A 471 -8.75 -43.77 22.18
C GLU A 471 -7.82 -44.37 23.24
N HIS A 472 -6.57 -43.93 23.26
CA HIS A 472 -5.55 -44.32 24.23
C HIS A 472 -5.23 -43.21 25.25
N GLY A 473 -6.09 -42.20 25.36
CA GLY A 473 -5.99 -41.12 26.35
C GLY A 473 -4.90 -40.08 26.06
N PHE A 474 -4.27 -40.11 24.89
CA PHE A 474 -3.21 -39.16 24.53
C PHE A 474 -3.76 -37.99 23.74
N ARG A 475 -3.51 -36.77 24.21
CA ARG A 475 -4.02 -35.55 23.57
C ARG A 475 -3.01 -34.40 23.49
N ASP A 476 -1.72 -34.66 23.76
CA ASP A 476 -0.66 -33.68 23.58
C ASP A 476 -0.26 -33.65 22.09
N ILE A 477 -1.19 -33.15 21.28
CA ILE A 477 -1.15 -33.20 19.82
C ILE A 477 -1.19 -31.80 19.25
N LYS A 478 -0.43 -31.56 18.17
CA LYS A 478 -0.67 -30.46 17.23
C LYS A 478 -0.89 -30.98 15.82
N ILE A 479 -1.71 -30.28 15.03
CA ILE A 479 -2.10 -30.71 13.69
C ILE A 479 -1.41 -29.85 12.64
N ALA A 480 -0.93 -30.48 11.56
CA ALA A 480 -0.51 -29.79 10.34
C ALA A 480 -1.24 -30.36 9.14
N VAL A 481 -2.05 -29.55 8.46
CA VAL A 481 -2.60 -29.86 7.14
C VAL A 481 -1.95 -28.95 6.11
N LYS A 482 -1.30 -29.56 5.11
CA LYS A 482 -0.59 -28.80 4.07
C LYS A 482 -1.07 -29.18 2.67
N HIS A 483 -1.16 -28.15 1.83
CA HIS A 483 -1.51 -28.26 0.42
C HIS A 483 -0.65 -27.27 -0.39
N HIS A 484 -0.42 -27.56 -1.68
CA HIS A 484 0.33 -26.68 -2.56
C HIS A 484 -0.49 -25.45 -2.97
N ASP A 485 -1.79 -25.58 -3.14
CA ASP A 485 -2.73 -24.45 -3.30
C ASP A 485 -3.04 -23.79 -1.93
N PRO A 486 -2.75 -22.48 -1.75
CA PRO A 486 -3.01 -21.73 -0.51
C PRO A 486 -4.47 -21.74 -0.09
N MET A 487 -5.41 -21.60 -1.02
CA MET A 487 -6.82 -21.46 -0.67
C MET A 487 -7.40 -22.77 -0.13
N THR A 488 -6.95 -23.90 -0.68
CA THR A 488 -7.26 -25.24 -0.15
C THR A 488 -6.71 -25.41 1.27
N MET A 489 -5.48 -24.96 1.54
CA MET A 489 -4.88 -25.01 2.87
C MET A 489 -5.63 -24.13 3.87
N VAL A 490 -5.99 -22.90 3.48
CA VAL A 490 -6.81 -21.98 4.30
C VAL A 490 -8.15 -22.64 4.65
N ALA A 491 -8.86 -23.15 3.66
CA ALA A 491 -10.16 -23.79 3.87
C ALA A 491 -10.06 -25.02 4.80
N ALA A 492 -9.03 -25.86 4.65
CA ALA A 492 -8.85 -27.03 5.51
C ALA A 492 -8.54 -26.65 6.97
N ASN A 493 -7.72 -25.61 7.18
CA ASN A 493 -7.40 -25.14 8.53
C ASN A 493 -8.59 -24.45 9.21
N ARG A 494 -9.46 -23.76 8.46
CA ARG A 494 -10.74 -23.25 8.99
C ARG A 494 -11.66 -24.38 9.46
N ILE A 495 -11.80 -25.44 8.67
CA ILE A 495 -12.58 -26.63 9.06
C ILE A 495 -12.01 -27.26 10.35
N LEU A 496 -10.69 -27.41 10.44
CA LEU A 496 -10.05 -27.93 11.65
C LEU A 496 -10.25 -27.02 12.86
N ALA A 497 -10.14 -25.70 12.67
CA ALA A 497 -10.31 -24.70 13.70
C ALA A 497 -11.71 -24.74 14.33
N GLU A 498 -12.73 -25.07 13.53
CA GLU A 498 -14.12 -25.23 13.98
C GLU A 498 -14.39 -26.58 14.67
N GLN A 499 -13.61 -27.63 14.37
CA GLN A 499 -13.92 -29.01 14.77
C GLN A 499 -13.08 -29.56 15.93
N CYS A 500 -12.00 -28.88 16.32
CA CYS A 500 -11.15 -29.30 17.44
C CYS A 500 -10.57 -28.09 18.19
N ASP A 501 -9.84 -28.34 19.28
CA ASP A 501 -9.11 -27.35 20.07
C ASP A 501 -7.58 -27.54 20.01
N TYR A 502 -7.10 -28.43 19.13
CA TYR A 502 -5.67 -28.67 18.95
C TYR A 502 -4.96 -27.43 18.36
N PRO A 503 -3.69 -27.18 18.76
CA PRO A 503 -2.83 -26.22 18.09
C PRO A 503 -2.61 -26.57 16.63
N LEU A 504 -2.63 -25.55 15.76
CA LEU A 504 -2.45 -25.72 14.32
C LEU A 504 -1.07 -25.20 13.88
N HIS A 505 -0.32 -26.07 13.22
CA HIS A 505 0.95 -25.78 12.57
C HIS A 505 0.72 -25.42 11.10
N LEU A 506 0.82 -24.13 10.78
CA LEU A 506 0.58 -23.62 9.44
C LEU A 506 1.81 -23.81 8.54
N GLY A 507 1.58 -24.24 7.31
CA GLY A 507 2.62 -24.32 6.29
C GLY A 507 2.07 -24.61 4.91
N VAL A 508 2.56 -23.89 3.91
CA VAL A 508 2.29 -24.18 2.49
C VAL A 508 3.38 -25.11 1.97
N THR A 509 3.01 -26.24 1.35
CA THR A 509 3.96 -27.14 0.68
C THR A 509 4.25 -26.66 -0.73
N GLU A 510 5.42 -26.98 -1.28
CA GLU A 510 5.78 -26.63 -2.68
C GLU A 510 5.55 -25.13 -2.97
N ALA A 511 6.04 -24.27 -2.08
CA ALA A 511 5.81 -22.83 -2.20
C ALA A 511 6.53 -22.23 -3.43
N GLY A 512 7.62 -22.85 -3.87
CA GLY A 512 8.42 -22.44 -5.03
C GLY A 512 9.74 -21.76 -4.64
N PRO A 513 10.38 -21.07 -5.59
CA PRO A 513 11.59 -20.28 -5.34
C PRO A 513 11.35 -19.17 -4.30
N ALA A 514 12.43 -18.66 -3.68
CA ALA A 514 12.35 -17.81 -2.49
C ALA A 514 11.30 -16.69 -2.56
N PHE A 515 11.30 -15.85 -3.61
CA PHE A 515 10.33 -14.75 -3.73
C PHE A 515 8.88 -15.25 -3.85
N GLN A 516 8.61 -16.12 -4.84
CA GLN A 516 7.26 -16.65 -5.08
C GLN A 516 6.73 -17.43 -3.87
N GLY A 517 7.59 -18.25 -3.24
CA GLY A 517 7.23 -19.04 -2.08
C GLY A 517 6.98 -18.22 -0.82
N SER A 518 7.71 -17.12 -0.64
CA SER A 518 7.49 -16.18 0.46
C SER A 518 6.17 -15.46 0.30
N VAL A 519 5.87 -14.92 -0.89
CA VAL A 519 4.58 -14.27 -1.19
C VAL A 519 3.41 -15.24 -0.99
N LYS A 520 3.55 -16.47 -1.52
CA LYS A 520 2.50 -17.50 -1.44
C LYS A 520 2.22 -17.93 -0.01
N SER A 521 3.25 -18.03 0.83
CA SER A 521 3.12 -18.38 2.25
C SER A 521 2.58 -17.21 3.07
N ALA A 522 3.08 -16.00 2.84
CA ALA A 522 2.62 -14.77 3.51
C ALA A 522 1.12 -14.53 3.29
N VAL A 523 0.63 -14.68 2.05
CA VAL A 523 -0.81 -14.53 1.75
C VAL A 523 -1.65 -15.57 2.49
N ALA A 524 -1.25 -16.84 2.48
CA ALA A 524 -1.99 -17.91 3.16
C ALA A 524 -2.07 -17.69 4.67
N PHE A 525 -0.94 -17.31 5.26
CA PHE A 525 -0.82 -17.11 6.70
C PHE A 525 -1.52 -15.84 7.17
N ALA A 526 -1.43 -14.74 6.41
CA ALA A 526 -2.12 -13.49 6.74
C ALA A 526 -3.63 -13.71 6.85
N VAL A 527 -4.22 -14.49 5.95
CA VAL A 527 -5.66 -14.84 6.00
C VAL A 527 -5.99 -15.63 7.26
N LEU A 528 -5.25 -16.70 7.56
CA LEU A 528 -5.55 -17.56 8.71
C LEU A 528 -5.31 -16.84 10.04
N LEU A 529 -4.25 -16.05 10.16
CA LEU A 529 -3.95 -15.35 11.40
C LEU A 529 -4.85 -14.13 11.62
N ALA A 530 -5.34 -13.50 10.55
CA ALA A 530 -6.42 -12.52 10.66
C ALA A 530 -7.71 -13.17 11.19
N ASP A 531 -7.94 -14.46 10.91
CA ASP A 531 -9.03 -15.24 11.54
C ASP A 531 -8.67 -15.73 12.96
N GLY A 532 -7.49 -15.38 13.48
CA GLY A 532 -6.99 -15.86 14.77
C GLY A 532 -6.49 -17.31 14.77
N ILE A 533 -6.36 -17.93 13.60
CA ILE A 533 -6.04 -19.35 13.40
C ILE A 533 -4.54 -19.53 13.13
N GLY A 534 -3.87 -20.31 13.99
CA GLY A 534 -2.46 -20.66 13.86
C GLY A 534 -1.71 -20.47 15.16
N ASP A 535 -0.93 -21.48 15.55
CA ASP A 535 -0.20 -21.50 16.83
C ASP A 535 1.31 -21.69 16.63
N THR A 536 1.69 -22.14 15.44
CA THR A 536 3.08 -22.21 15.00
C THR A 536 3.13 -22.24 13.47
N ILE A 537 4.17 -21.68 12.87
CA ILE A 537 4.29 -21.55 11.41
C ILE A 537 5.59 -22.14 10.88
N ARG A 538 5.58 -22.54 9.62
CA ARG A 538 6.80 -22.83 8.85
C ARG A 538 6.61 -22.47 7.39
N VAL A 539 7.44 -21.56 6.89
CA VAL A 539 7.59 -21.28 5.45
C VAL A 539 8.43 -22.40 4.82
N SER A 540 8.00 -22.96 3.69
CA SER A 540 8.73 -24.03 3.00
C SER A 540 9.22 -23.54 1.64
N LEU A 541 10.47 -23.05 1.60
CA LEU A 541 11.13 -22.55 0.39
C LEU A 541 12.16 -23.55 -0.13
N SER A 542 12.41 -23.56 -1.44
CA SER A 542 13.57 -24.22 -2.03
C SER A 542 14.83 -23.38 -1.85
N ALA A 543 15.17 -23.06 -0.60
CA ALA A 543 16.28 -22.19 -0.21
C ALA A 543 16.87 -22.64 1.14
N HIS A 544 17.99 -22.02 1.53
CA HIS A 544 18.64 -22.27 2.81
C HIS A 544 17.63 -22.08 3.97
N PRO A 545 17.64 -22.93 5.02
CA PRO A 545 16.69 -22.84 6.14
C PRO A 545 16.62 -21.47 6.83
N VAL A 546 17.73 -20.72 6.86
CA VAL A 546 17.76 -19.33 7.36
C VAL A 546 16.82 -18.41 6.58
N GLU A 547 16.75 -18.56 5.25
CA GLU A 547 15.85 -17.76 4.41
C GLU A 547 14.37 -18.15 4.64
N GLN A 548 14.10 -19.40 5.02
CA GLN A 548 12.75 -19.82 5.44
C GLN A 548 12.33 -19.15 6.75
N VAL A 549 13.28 -18.98 7.69
CA VAL A 549 13.04 -18.29 8.96
C VAL A 549 12.79 -16.79 8.72
N LYS A 550 13.67 -16.13 7.95
CA LYS A 550 13.50 -14.71 7.60
C LYS A 550 12.15 -14.46 6.90
N ALA A 551 11.80 -15.30 5.93
CA ALA A 551 10.51 -15.19 5.24
C ALA A 551 9.28 -15.40 6.14
N ALA A 552 9.43 -16.04 7.30
CA ALA A 552 8.35 -16.15 8.29
C ALA A 552 8.13 -14.84 9.05
N PHE A 553 9.14 -13.98 9.12
CA PHE A 553 9.09 -12.65 9.75
C PHE A 553 8.86 -11.52 8.73
N ASP A 554 9.31 -11.68 7.48
CA ASP A 554 9.12 -10.72 6.39
C ASP A 554 7.63 -10.58 6.02
N GLY A 555 7.03 -9.45 6.41
CA GLY A 555 5.63 -9.12 6.12
C GLY A 555 4.61 -9.64 7.13
N PHE A 556 5.04 -10.14 8.29
CA PHE A 556 4.16 -10.61 9.36
C PHE A 556 3.95 -9.60 10.48
N PRO A 557 2.73 -9.49 11.03
CA PRO A 557 2.43 -8.57 12.11
C PRO A 557 2.83 -9.19 13.45
N HIS A 558 4.13 -9.26 13.75
CA HIS A 558 4.64 -9.01 15.11
C HIS A 558 5.87 -8.09 15.01
N PRO A 559 5.70 -6.80 14.67
CA PRO A 559 6.80 -5.88 14.60
C PRO A 559 6.83 -5.06 15.89
N LEU A 560 8.01 -4.88 16.48
CA LEU A 560 8.29 -3.58 17.07
C LEU A 560 7.97 -2.56 15.96
N ARG A 561 6.97 -1.71 16.15
CA ARG A 561 6.72 -0.60 15.23
C ARG A 561 7.93 0.32 15.34
N VAL A 562 8.87 0.22 14.41
CA VAL A 562 10.12 0.99 14.41
C VAL A 562 9.96 2.24 13.54
N ALA A 563 9.97 3.43 14.14
CA ALA A 563 9.92 4.70 13.42
C ALA A 563 11.33 5.30 13.27
N VAL A 564 11.85 5.44 12.05
CA VAL A 564 13.16 6.06 11.78
C VAL A 564 12.97 7.39 11.05
N MET A 565 13.25 8.50 11.73
CA MET A 565 12.88 9.85 11.28
C MET A 565 14.11 10.76 11.14
N GLY A 566 14.22 11.44 10.00
CA GLY A 566 15.34 12.34 9.67
C GLY A 566 15.24 13.77 10.21
N CYS A 567 14.25 14.09 11.05
CA CYS A 567 14.08 15.43 11.62
C CYS A 567 13.35 15.41 12.97
N VAL A 568 13.83 16.22 13.93
CA VAL A 568 13.27 16.39 15.30
C VAL A 568 11.88 17.05 15.35
N VAL A 569 11.43 17.67 14.27
CA VAL A 569 10.14 18.40 14.24
C VAL A 569 8.94 17.45 14.09
N ASN A 570 9.04 16.46 13.20
CA ASN A 570 7.96 15.48 12.98
C ASN A 570 8.16 14.19 13.79
N GLY A 571 9.39 13.94 14.26
CA GLY A 571 9.79 12.74 14.99
C GLY A 571 8.88 12.35 16.17
N PRO A 572 8.53 13.26 17.10
CA PRO A 572 7.70 12.91 18.25
C PRO A 572 6.25 12.54 17.90
N GLY A 573 5.69 13.12 16.83
CA GLY A 573 4.32 12.83 16.37
C GLY A 573 4.21 11.46 15.71
N GLU A 574 5.20 11.11 14.88
CA GLU A 574 5.24 9.84 14.15
C GLU A 574 5.72 8.67 15.01
N ALA A 575 6.56 8.93 16.02
CA ALA A 575 7.00 7.92 16.99
C ALA A 575 5.98 7.63 18.12
N ARG A 576 4.87 8.38 18.19
CA ARG A 576 3.86 8.25 19.26
C ARG A 576 3.23 6.85 19.32
N GLU A 577 3.07 6.23 18.17
CA GLU A 577 2.53 4.87 18.03
C GLU A 577 3.62 3.85 17.68
N ALA A 578 4.90 4.22 17.80
CA ALA A 578 6.02 3.33 17.56
C ALA A 578 6.43 2.64 18.88
N ASP A 579 6.72 1.35 18.83
CA ASP A 579 7.27 0.60 19.97
C ASP A 579 8.73 0.99 20.21
N LEU A 580 9.44 1.35 19.14
CA LEU A 580 10.79 1.90 19.16
C LEU A 580 10.91 2.97 18.08
N GLY A 581 11.63 4.05 18.32
CA GLY A 581 11.85 5.06 17.29
C GLY A 581 13.13 5.86 17.47
N VAL A 582 13.59 6.48 16.41
CA VAL A 582 14.71 7.42 16.44
C VAL A 582 14.40 8.66 15.61
N SER A 583 14.66 9.83 16.17
CA SER A 583 14.58 11.11 15.47
C SER A 583 15.94 11.78 15.48
N SER A 584 16.52 11.96 14.29
CA SER A 584 17.90 12.43 14.11
C SER A 584 17.93 13.86 13.56
N GLY A 585 18.86 14.68 14.05
CA GLY A 585 19.08 16.05 13.59
C GLY A 585 20.17 16.79 14.39
N ASN A 586 20.88 17.73 13.76
CA ASN A 586 21.95 18.54 14.40
C ASN A 586 23.03 17.71 15.13
N GLY A 587 23.45 16.58 14.55
CA GLY A 587 24.51 15.71 15.12
C GLY A 587 24.10 14.88 16.34
N LYS A 588 22.78 14.76 16.61
CA LYS A 588 22.22 14.00 17.74
C LYS A 588 20.98 13.23 17.30
N GLY A 589 20.64 12.16 18.01
CA GLY A 589 19.42 11.37 17.81
C GLY A 589 18.66 11.21 19.13
N GLN A 590 17.35 11.45 19.11
CA GLN A 590 16.46 11.14 20.23
C GLN A 590 15.89 9.74 20.02
N ILE A 591 16.06 8.87 21.02
CA ILE A 591 15.56 7.50 21.01
C ILE A 591 14.22 7.46 21.75
N PHE A 592 13.23 6.82 21.14
CA PHE A 592 11.87 6.69 21.65
C PHE A 592 11.56 5.23 21.91
N VAL A 593 10.90 4.93 23.02
CA VAL A 593 10.31 3.60 23.31
C VAL A 593 8.87 3.84 23.76
N HIS A 594 7.90 3.18 23.11
CA HIS A 594 6.46 3.39 23.31
C HIS A 594 6.06 4.88 23.34
N GLY A 595 6.57 5.66 22.38
CA GLY A 595 6.27 7.09 22.25
C GLY A 595 6.92 8.03 23.29
N LYS A 596 7.75 7.52 24.21
CA LYS A 596 8.49 8.35 25.20
C LYS A 596 9.97 8.46 24.82
N VAL A 597 10.55 9.66 24.92
CA VAL A 597 12.00 9.85 24.75
C VAL A 597 12.73 9.18 25.92
N VAL A 598 13.53 8.15 25.63
CA VAL A 598 14.32 7.41 26.63
C VAL A 598 15.79 7.85 26.66
N ALA A 599 16.31 8.35 25.54
CA ALA A 599 17.70 8.83 25.47
C ALA A 599 17.86 9.89 24.37
N THR A 600 18.86 10.76 24.51
CA THR A 600 19.40 11.58 23.42
C THR A 600 20.88 11.28 23.27
N VAL A 601 21.27 10.77 22.11
CA VAL A 601 22.62 10.26 21.87
C VAL A 601 23.33 11.04 20.77
N PRO A 602 24.67 11.16 20.81
CA PRO A 602 25.44 11.72 19.70
C PRO A 602 25.32 10.85 18.44
N GLU A 603 25.59 11.43 17.27
CA GLU A 603 25.42 10.80 15.95
C GLU A 603 26.04 9.40 15.82
N ASN A 604 27.23 9.20 16.37
CA ASN A 604 27.93 7.92 16.35
C ASN A 604 27.31 6.82 17.24
N LYS A 605 26.24 7.13 17.97
CA LYS A 605 25.50 6.21 18.85
C LYS A 605 24.04 6.01 18.45
N ILE A 606 23.60 6.66 17.37
CA ILE A 606 22.22 6.62 16.87
C ILE A 606 21.81 5.22 16.38
N VAL A 607 22.75 4.39 15.93
CA VAL A 607 22.48 3.03 15.44
C VAL A 607 22.51 2.01 16.58
N ASP A 608 23.53 2.07 17.44
CA ASP A 608 23.72 1.12 18.54
C ASP A 608 22.59 1.20 19.57
N THR A 609 22.16 2.42 19.91
CA THR A 609 21.25 2.66 21.05
C THR A 609 19.82 2.13 20.81
N PRO A 610 19.17 2.36 19.67
CA PRO A 610 17.87 1.74 19.37
C PRO A 610 17.95 0.23 19.31
N LEU A 611 19.05 -0.33 18.80
CA LEU A 611 19.24 -1.78 18.71
C LEU A 611 19.31 -2.42 20.11
N GLU A 612 20.02 -1.80 21.06
CA GLU A 612 20.02 -2.22 22.46
C GLU A 612 18.62 -2.21 23.10
N HIS A 613 17.81 -1.18 22.79
CA HIS A 613 16.43 -1.10 23.28
C HIS A 613 15.49 -2.10 22.59
N ALA A 614 15.69 -2.37 21.29
CA ALA A 614 14.96 -3.39 20.56
C ALA A 614 15.18 -4.77 21.21
N LEU A 615 16.43 -5.10 21.55
CA LEU A 615 16.80 -6.36 22.19
C LEU A 615 16.17 -6.51 23.58
N ARG A 616 16.16 -5.46 24.40
CA ARG A 616 15.49 -5.49 25.72
C ARG A 616 13.97 -5.64 25.62
N LEU A 617 13.35 -5.07 24.60
CA LEU A 617 11.89 -5.22 24.38
C LEU A 617 11.50 -6.63 23.90
N THR A 618 12.50 -7.46 23.55
CA THR A 618 12.31 -8.85 23.14
C THR A 618 12.69 -9.87 24.22
N GLU A 619 13.21 -9.44 25.38
CA GLU A 619 13.52 -10.33 26.51
C GLU A 619 12.27 -10.56 27.40
N PRO A 620 11.98 -11.81 27.82
CA PRO A 620 10.82 -12.09 28.67
C PRO A 620 11.12 -11.70 30.13
N GLY A 621 10.63 -10.52 30.53
CA GLY A 621 10.53 -10.12 31.93
C GLY A 621 11.16 -8.77 32.24
N ASP A 622 10.34 -7.72 32.28
CA ASP A 622 10.45 -6.67 33.30
C ASP A 622 9.12 -5.89 33.36
N GLU A 623 8.41 -6.05 34.48
CA GLU A 623 7.30 -5.18 34.83
C GLU A 623 7.81 -3.75 35.02
N GLN A 624 7.03 -2.76 34.56
CA GLN A 624 7.37 -1.35 34.70
C GLN A 624 7.64 -0.97 36.17
N PRO A 625 8.65 -0.12 36.47
CA PRO A 625 8.83 0.39 37.81
C PRO A 625 7.62 1.24 38.19
N THR A 626 6.93 0.82 39.25
CA THR A 626 5.82 1.54 39.86
C THR A 626 6.30 2.90 40.35
N GLU A 627 5.64 3.97 39.91
CA GLU A 627 5.86 5.32 40.42
C GLU A 627 5.50 5.35 41.92
N ALA A 628 6.50 5.59 42.77
CA ALA A 628 6.27 5.91 44.16
C ALA A 628 5.58 7.29 44.27
N PRO A 629 4.52 7.44 45.10
CA PRO A 629 3.89 8.74 45.29
C PRO A 629 4.83 9.62 46.13
N VAL A 630 5.19 10.79 45.61
CA VAL A 630 5.95 11.81 46.34
C VAL A 630 4.95 12.75 47.05
N PRO A 631 5.18 13.10 48.33
CA PRO A 631 4.28 13.89 49.19
C PRO A 631 4.10 15.36 48.79
#